data_AF-A0A255TP48-F1
#
_entry.id   AF-A0A255TP48-F1
#
_cell.length_a   1.000
_cell.length_b   1.000
_cell.length_c   1.000
_cell.angle_alpha   90.00
_cell.angle_beta   90.00
_cell.angle_gamma   90.00
#
_symmetry.space_group_name_H-M   'P 1'
#
loop_
_entity.id
_entity.type
_entity.pdbx_description
1 polymer ?
#
loop_
_entity_poly.entity_id
_entity_poly.type
_entity_poly.pdbx_seq_one_letter_code
_entity_poly.pdbx_strand_id
1 'polypeptide(L)'
;MGKVITYYNEREFEAIRVGAKVIDNGVSLITTAGIHWCRNAIQRLRETSYNKGRTKHLINVLYAELKQKEIVMRSVMVSPKFYDAYTDAVIDASDEDVEKFRRTIIRSLKKAGIENEEALSTIETARVVLHIAKHLYEEAIAKIRKDAGIVRTPDGRIVTRNYDEMFSNMRPHRLVMAAENLSNNLYEGMACDLNTKESKRIWRAMARRFEDGVYIKACLKEAFKECPEFKNEIKVKTLKE
;
A
#
# COMPACT_ATOMS: atom_id res chain seq x y z
N MET A 1 -11.83 16.67 -13.60
CA MET A 1 -12.30 17.73 -12.67
C MET A 1 -12.01 17.25 -11.26
N GLY A 2 -11.12 17.93 -10.52
CA GLY A 2 -10.88 17.61 -9.11
C GLY A 2 -12.13 17.92 -8.28
N LYS A 3 -12.55 17.01 -7.39
CA LYS A 3 -13.58 17.32 -6.39
C LYS A 3 -13.05 18.45 -5.51
N VAL A 4 -13.73 19.59 -5.48
CA VAL A 4 -13.42 20.69 -4.56
C VAL A 4 -13.73 20.20 -3.14
N ILE A 5 -12.72 20.14 -2.28
CA ILE A 5 -12.89 19.78 -0.87
C ILE A 5 -13.17 21.08 -0.10
N THR A 6 -14.44 21.31 0.24
CA THR A 6 -14.83 22.37 1.19
C THR A 6 -14.51 21.95 2.62
N TYR A 7 -13.88 22.81 3.41
CA TYR A 7 -13.69 22.67 4.86
C TYR A 7 -14.38 23.85 5.58
N TYR A 8 -14.69 23.70 6.87
CA TYR A 8 -15.46 24.69 7.64
C TYR A 8 -14.64 25.39 8.73
N ASN A 9 -13.49 24.85 9.14
CA ASN A 9 -12.56 25.52 10.05
C ASN A 9 -11.11 25.08 9.81
N GLU A 10 -10.16 25.81 10.42
CA GLU A 10 -8.72 25.55 10.28
C GLU A 10 -8.31 24.17 10.81
N ARG A 11 -8.96 23.69 11.89
CA ARG A 11 -8.69 22.37 12.46
C ARG A 11 -9.08 21.24 11.50
N GLU A 12 -10.22 21.35 10.84
CA GLU A 12 -10.65 20.41 9.81
C GLU A 12 -9.73 20.48 8.58
N PHE A 13 -9.37 21.68 8.13
CA PHE A 13 -8.41 21.85 7.05
C PHE A 13 -7.09 21.15 7.35
N GLU A 14 -6.53 21.39 8.55
CA GLU A 14 -5.25 20.83 8.95
C GLU A 14 -5.31 19.30 9.07
N ALA A 15 -6.39 18.75 9.64
CA ALA A 15 -6.60 17.31 9.72
C ALA A 15 -6.69 16.65 8.33
N ILE A 16 -7.50 17.22 7.42
CA ILE A 16 -7.60 16.76 6.03
C ILE A 16 -6.24 16.85 5.32
N ARG A 17 -5.51 17.95 5.51
CA ARG A 17 -4.19 18.17 4.90
C ARG A 17 -3.16 17.15 5.37
N VAL A 18 -3.10 16.88 6.67
CA VAL A 18 -2.19 15.87 7.24
C VAL A 18 -2.58 14.46 6.76
N GLY A 19 -3.87 14.12 6.82
CA GLY A 19 -4.36 12.82 6.34
C GLY A 19 -4.10 12.59 4.86
N ALA A 20 -4.35 13.60 4.02
CA ALA A 20 -4.02 13.56 2.60
C ALA A 20 -2.53 13.29 2.38
N LYS A 21 -1.63 13.94 3.11
CA LYS A 21 -0.18 13.70 2.99
C LYS A 21 0.24 12.29 3.39
N VAL A 22 -0.36 11.72 4.45
CA VAL A 22 -0.07 10.34 4.88
C VAL A 22 -0.56 9.35 3.83
N ILE A 23 -1.75 9.57 3.27
CA ILE A 23 -2.32 8.71 2.22
C ILE A 23 -1.50 8.83 0.93
N ASP A 24 -1.13 10.05 0.55
CA ASP A 24 -0.40 10.36 -0.67
C ASP A 24 1.04 9.85 -0.63
N ASN A 25 1.72 9.90 0.53
CA ASN A 25 3.10 9.42 0.64
C ASN A 25 3.21 7.99 1.16
N GLY A 26 2.51 7.62 2.22
CA GLY A 26 2.65 6.30 2.84
C GLY A 26 1.84 5.22 2.14
N VAL A 27 0.53 5.45 1.98
CA VAL A 27 -0.39 4.42 1.45
C VAL A 27 -0.13 4.16 -0.02
N SER A 28 0.03 5.20 -0.84
CA SER A 28 0.28 5.05 -2.28
C SER A 28 1.54 4.21 -2.53
N LEU A 29 2.64 4.52 -1.82
CA LEU A 29 3.93 3.86 -2.01
C LEU A 29 3.90 2.39 -1.68
N ILE A 30 3.35 2.06 -0.51
CA ILE A 30 3.27 0.68 -0.05
C ILE A 30 2.32 -0.11 -0.95
N THR A 31 1.26 0.54 -1.44
CA THR A 31 0.38 -0.04 -2.44
C THR A 31 1.15 -0.31 -3.73
N THR A 32 2.01 0.59 -4.20
CA THR A 32 2.81 0.39 -5.41
C THR A 32 3.84 -0.71 -5.26
N ALA A 33 4.56 -0.74 -4.14
CA ALA A 33 5.48 -1.83 -3.83
C ALA A 33 4.74 -3.18 -3.78
N GLY A 34 3.57 -3.21 -3.14
CA GLY A 34 2.66 -4.35 -3.15
C GLY A 34 2.23 -4.77 -4.57
N ILE A 35 1.90 -3.81 -5.44
CA ILE A 35 1.58 -4.07 -6.85
C ILE A 35 2.75 -4.70 -7.58
N HIS A 36 3.97 -4.18 -7.40
CA HIS A 36 5.19 -4.72 -8.00
C HIS A 36 5.39 -6.19 -7.59
N TRP A 37 5.33 -6.49 -6.29
CA TRP A 37 5.51 -7.87 -5.84
C TRP A 37 4.35 -8.79 -6.24
N CYS A 38 3.12 -8.29 -6.32
CA CYS A 38 2.00 -9.04 -6.87
C CYS A 38 2.22 -9.39 -8.36
N ARG A 39 2.80 -8.50 -9.17
CA ARG A 39 3.12 -8.79 -10.57
C ARG A 39 4.13 -9.93 -10.68
N ASN A 40 5.20 -9.86 -9.88
CA ASN A 40 6.21 -10.91 -9.84
C ASN A 40 5.61 -12.24 -9.37
N ALA A 41 4.73 -12.20 -8.36
CA ALA A 41 4.01 -13.38 -7.89
C ALA A 41 3.12 -14.00 -8.98
N ILE A 42 2.35 -13.17 -9.69
CA ILE A 42 1.47 -13.63 -10.77
C ILE A 42 2.28 -14.28 -11.89
N GLN A 43 3.39 -13.68 -12.30
CA GLN A 43 4.25 -14.24 -13.34
C GLN A 43 4.75 -15.62 -12.93
N ARG A 44 5.31 -15.73 -11.72
CA ARG A 44 5.79 -17.02 -11.18
C ARG A 44 4.67 -18.04 -11.08
N LEU A 45 3.52 -17.68 -10.49
CA LEU A 45 2.39 -18.60 -10.34
C LEU A 45 1.89 -19.11 -11.69
N ARG A 46 1.88 -18.28 -12.73
CA ARG A 46 1.45 -18.67 -14.08
C ARG A 46 2.31 -19.77 -14.71
N GLU A 47 3.57 -19.85 -14.31
CA GLU A 47 4.55 -20.84 -14.77
C GLU A 47 4.50 -22.15 -13.96
N THR A 48 3.72 -22.19 -12.87
CA THR A 48 3.60 -23.37 -12.00
C THR A 48 2.37 -24.24 -12.31
N SER A 49 2.36 -25.46 -11.77
CA SER A 49 1.21 -26.38 -11.81
C SER A 49 -0.04 -25.85 -11.09
N TYR A 50 0.09 -24.79 -10.28
CA TYR A 50 -1.02 -24.14 -9.59
C TYR A 50 -1.90 -23.30 -10.53
N ASN A 51 -1.45 -22.94 -11.74
CA ASN A 51 -2.19 -22.08 -12.68
C ASN A 51 -3.32 -22.82 -13.43
N LYS A 52 -4.29 -23.34 -12.70
CA LYS A 52 -5.45 -24.06 -13.25
C LYS A 52 -6.71 -23.76 -12.45
N GLY A 53 -7.87 -24.08 -13.05
CA GLY A 53 -9.18 -23.97 -12.41
C GLY A 53 -9.39 -22.64 -11.68
N ARG A 54 -9.76 -22.74 -10.39
CA ARG A 54 -10.06 -21.60 -9.51
C ARG A 54 -8.85 -20.66 -9.32
N THR A 55 -7.65 -21.20 -9.16
CA THR A 55 -6.43 -20.39 -8.97
C THR A 55 -6.17 -19.48 -10.17
N LYS A 56 -6.31 -20.01 -11.40
CA LYS A 56 -6.16 -19.21 -12.63
C LYS A 56 -7.16 -18.06 -12.69
N HIS A 57 -8.41 -18.31 -12.30
CA HIS A 57 -9.43 -17.26 -12.21
C HIS A 57 -9.03 -16.17 -11.19
N LEU A 58 -8.60 -16.56 -9.98
CA LEU A 58 -8.18 -15.63 -8.94
C LEU A 58 -6.92 -14.83 -9.32
N ILE A 59 -5.97 -15.43 -10.04
CA ILE A 59 -4.82 -14.72 -10.62
C ILE A 59 -5.29 -13.61 -11.57
N ASN A 60 -6.28 -13.89 -12.42
CA ASN A 60 -6.81 -12.90 -13.35
C ASN A 60 -7.59 -11.79 -12.66
N VAL A 61 -8.35 -12.12 -11.61
CA VAL A 61 -9.04 -11.13 -10.76
C VAL A 61 -8.02 -10.20 -10.10
N LEU A 62 -6.99 -10.77 -9.47
CA LEU A 62 -5.91 -9.98 -8.87
C LEU A 62 -5.22 -9.10 -9.91
N TYR A 63 -4.90 -9.64 -11.09
CA TYR A 63 -4.28 -8.88 -12.17
C TYR A 63 -5.13 -7.69 -12.65
N ALA A 64 -6.45 -7.86 -12.74
CA ALA A 64 -7.37 -6.79 -13.10
C ALA A 64 -7.41 -5.68 -12.03
N GLU A 65 -7.49 -6.06 -10.76
CA GLU A 65 -7.46 -5.11 -9.63
C GLU A 65 -6.13 -4.35 -9.55
N LEU A 66 -5.00 -5.02 -9.80
CA LEU A 66 -3.68 -4.38 -9.88
C LEU A 66 -3.65 -3.28 -10.93
N LYS A 67 -4.09 -3.60 -12.16
CA LYS A 67 -4.15 -2.63 -13.27
C LYS A 67 -5.03 -1.44 -12.94
N GLN A 68 -6.23 -1.72 -12.42
CA GLN A 68 -7.17 -0.66 -12.08
C GLN A 68 -6.58 0.25 -10.99
N LYS A 69 -5.94 -0.33 -9.97
CA LYS A 69 -5.36 0.45 -8.87
C LYS A 69 -4.19 1.31 -9.32
N GLU A 70 -3.33 0.78 -10.19
CA GLU A 70 -2.22 1.55 -10.76
C GLU A 70 -2.70 2.72 -11.60
N ILE A 71 -3.73 2.53 -12.44
CA ILE A 71 -4.35 3.63 -13.21
C ILE A 71 -4.84 4.73 -12.28
N VAL A 72 -5.58 4.36 -11.23
CA VAL A 72 -6.10 5.31 -10.24
C VAL A 72 -4.96 6.07 -9.56
N MET A 73 -3.92 5.39 -9.08
CA MET A 73 -2.77 6.05 -8.44
C MET A 73 -2.03 6.98 -9.39
N ARG A 74 -1.73 6.55 -10.62
CA ARG A 74 -1.09 7.42 -11.63
C ARG A 74 -1.93 8.66 -11.96
N SER A 75 -3.26 8.56 -11.90
CA SER A 75 -4.16 9.68 -12.23
C SER A 75 -4.28 10.75 -11.14
N VAL A 76 -3.91 10.44 -9.89
CA VAL A 76 -4.02 11.38 -8.76
C VAL A 76 -2.68 12.00 -8.37
N MET A 77 -1.57 11.44 -8.84
CA MET A 77 -0.23 11.96 -8.59
C MET A 77 0.07 13.16 -9.49
N VAL A 78 0.88 14.08 -8.98
CA VAL A 78 1.26 15.34 -9.66
C VAL A 78 1.93 15.09 -11.02
N SER A 79 2.71 14.01 -11.14
CA SER A 79 3.36 13.61 -12.39
C SER A 79 3.53 12.09 -12.48
N PRO A 80 3.18 11.45 -13.62
CA PRO A 80 3.43 10.04 -13.85
C PRO A 80 4.93 9.69 -13.78
N LYS A 81 5.80 10.56 -14.32
CA LYS A 81 7.25 10.36 -14.30
C LYS A 81 7.81 10.45 -12.87
N PHE A 82 7.34 11.42 -12.09
CA PHE A 82 7.72 11.53 -10.68
C PHE A 82 7.26 10.30 -9.90
N TYR A 83 6.03 9.83 -10.13
CA TYR A 83 5.53 8.61 -9.53
C TYR A 83 6.40 7.39 -9.88
N ASP A 84 6.76 7.21 -11.16
CA ASP A 84 7.58 6.07 -11.58
C ASP A 84 8.96 6.05 -10.90
N ALA A 85 9.69 7.18 -10.99
CA ALA A 85 10.99 7.37 -10.32
C ALA A 85 10.91 7.13 -8.80
N TYR A 86 9.84 7.63 -8.20
CA TYR A 86 9.61 7.50 -6.78
C TYR A 86 9.27 6.06 -6.36
N THR A 87 8.56 5.33 -7.21
CA THR A 87 8.19 3.93 -6.94
C THR A 87 9.34 2.97 -7.11
N ASP A 88 10.17 3.15 -8.13
CA ASP A 88 11.40 2.36 -8.34
C ASP A 88 12.34 2.52 -7.15
N ALA A 89 12.55 3.76 -6.70
CA ALA A 89 13.37 4.02 -5.52
C ALA A 89 12.83 3.34 -4.24
N VAL A 90 11.51 3.23 -4.07
CA VAL A 90 10.93 2.54 -2.89
C VAL A 90 11.11 1.03 -2.97
N ILE A 91 10.96 0.46 -4.17
CA ILE A 91 11.20 -0.96 -4.40
C ILE A 91 12.66 -1.27 -4.03
N ASP A 92 13.60 -0.52 -4.57
CA ASP A 92 15.04 -0.70 -4.31
C ASP A 92 15.38 -0.52 -2.82
N ALA A 93 14.84 0.52 -2.17
CA ALA A 93 15.14 0.80 -0.77
C ALA A 93 14.56 -0.23 0.20
N SER A 94 13.50 -0.94 -0.19
CA SER A 94 12.83 -1.94 0.64
C SER A 94 13.19 -3.39 0.30
N ASP A 95 13.89 -3.63 -0.81
CA ASP A 95 14.13 -4.98 -1.35
C ASP A 95 14.84 -5.89 -0.35
N GLU A 96 15.84 -5.40 0.39
CA GLU A 96 16.57 -6.21 1.37
C GLU A 96 15.65 -6.72 2.51
N ASP A 97 14.81 -5.84 3.06
CA ASP A 97 13.90 -6.21 4.16
C ASP A 97 12.78 -7.14 3.67
N VAL A 98 12.31 -6.92 2.45
CA VAL A 98 11.31 -7.75 1.77
C VAL A 98 11.87 -9.13 1.47
N GLU A 99 13.10 -9.21 0.96
CA GLU A 99 13.78 -10.46 0.66
C GLU A 99 14.08 -11.24 1.95
N LYS A 100 14.46 -10.56 3.03
CA LYS A 100 14.62 -11.18 4.35
C LYS A 100 13.30 -11.78 4.86
N PHE A 101 12.18 -11.08 4.69
CA PHE A 101 10.87 -11.63 5.00
C PHE A 101 10.55 -12.84 4.12
N ARG A 102 10.73 -12.72 2.80
CA ARG A 102 10.49 -13.78 1.82
C ARG A 102 11.27 -15.05 2.14
N ARG A 103 12.56 -14.95 2.47
CA ARG A 103 13.41 -16.08 2.89
C ARG A 103 12.89 -16.78 4.14
N THR A 104 12.26 -16.05 5.05
CA THR A 104 11.66 -16.62 6.26
C THR A 104 10.43 -17.47 5.92
N ILE A 105 9.62 -17.01 4.96
CA ILE A 105 8.48 -17.76 4.43
C ILE A 105 8.96 -19.00 3.67
N ILE A 106 9.95 -18.85 2.78
CA ILE A 106 10.59 -19.96 2.04
C ILE A 106 11.06 -21.05 3.01
N ARG A 107 11.75 -20.68 4.09
CA ARG A 107 12.24 -21.65 5.09
C ARG A 107 11.10 -22.43 5.73
N SER A 108 9.99 -21.75 6.04
CA SER A 108 8.80 -22.37 6.65
C SER A 108 8.13 -23.35 5.68
N LEU A 109 7.99 -22.96 4.41
CA LEU A 109 7.44 -23.80 3.35
C LEU A 109 8.31 -25.04 3.09
N LYS A 110 9.64 -24.86 2.97
CA LYS A 110 10.60 -25.96 2.81
C LYS A 110 10.54 -26.96 3.97
N LYS A 111 10.48 -26.46 5.21
CA LYS A 111 10.37 -27.31 6.41
C LYS A 111 9.08 -28.15 6.40
N ALA A 112 8.01 -27.63 5.81
CA ALA A 112 6.73 -28.32 5.67
C ALA A 112 6.64 -29.20 4.41
N GLY A 113 7.71 -29.29 3.60
CA GLY A 113 7.72 -30.08 2.37
C GLY A 113 6.83 -29.52 1.26
N ILE A 114 6.53 -28.22 1.29
CA ILE A 114 5.69 -27.57 0.27
C ILE A 114 6.56 -27.20 -0.93
N GLU A 115 6.18 -27.68 -2.12
CA GLU A 115 6.81 -27.34 -3.40
C GLU A 115 6.44 -25.92 -3.87
N ASN A 116 7.24 -25.35 -4.78
CA ASN A 116 7.04 -24.01 -5.35
C ASN A 116 7.07 -22.89 -4.30
N GLU A 117 7.93 -23.05 -3.29
CA GLU A 117 8.07 -22.15 -2.16
C GLU A 117 8.42 -20.71 -2.57
N GLU A 118 9.12 -20.55 -3.69
CA GLU A 118 9.45 -19.26 -4.30
C GLU A 118 8.20 -18.51 -4.77
N ALA A 119 7.27 -19.17 -5.45
CA ALA A 119 6.03 -18.54 -5.93
C ALA A 119 5.10 -18.21 -4.74
N LEU A 120 4.96 -19.16 -3.80
CA LEU A 120 4.11 -19.03 -2.62
C LEU A 120 4.61 -17.96 -1.64
N SER A 121 5.93 -17.84 -1.46
CA SER A 121 6.52 -16.78 -0.63
C SER A 121 6.40 -15.40 -1.27
N THR A 122 6.48 -15.31 -2.61
CA THR A 122 6.31 -14.04 -3.33
C THR A 122 4.87 -13.53 -3.18
N ILE A 123 3.85 -14.39 -3.33
CA ILE A 123 2.45 -13.98 -3.13
C ILE A 123 2.17 -13.62 -1.67
N GLU A 124 2.73 -14.37 -0.70
CA GLU A 124 2.58 -14.04 0.72
C GLU A 124 3.18 -12.67 1.05
N THR A 125 4.38 -12.42 0.54
CA THR A 125 5.08 -11.14 0.71
C THR A 125 4.25 -9.98 0.17
N ALA A 126 3.69 -10.14 -1.04
CA ALA A 126 2.86 -9.12 -1.66
C ALA A 126 1.56 -8.88 -0.87
N ARG A 127 0.87 -9.96 -0.46
CA ARG A 127 -0.34 -9.89 0.39
C ARG A 127 -0.05 -9.11 1.68
N VAL A 128 1.04 -9.47 2.35
CA VAL A 128 1.47 -8.89 3.62
C VAL A 128 1.77 -7.40 3.47
N VAL A 129 2.48 -6.98 2.41
CA VAL A 129 2.72 -5.55 2.12
C VAL A 129 1.43 -4.79 1.87
N LEU A 130 0.50 -5.35 1.09
CA LEU A 130 -0.80 -4.73 0.83
C LEU A 130 -1.62 -4.56 2.13
N HIS A 131 -1.46 -5.46 3.10
CA HIS A 131 -2.03 -5.28 4.44
C HIS A 131 -1.44 -4.09 5.20
N ILE A 132 -0.13 -3.80 5.07
CA ILE A 132 0.45 -2.56 5.65
C ILE A 132 -0.27 -1.36 5.04
N ALA A 133 -0.40 -1.31 3.71
CA ALA A 133 -1.04 -0.19 3.02
C ALA A 133 -2.49 0.00 3.50
N LYS A 134 -3.24 -1.10 3.65
CA LYS A 134 -4.61 -1.07 4.17
C LYS A 134 -4.64 -0.53 5.59
N HIS A 135 -3.76 -1.00 6.47
CA HIS A 135 -3.71 -0.58 7.87
C HIS A 135 -3.40 0.91 7.99
N LEU A 136 -2.35 1.38 7.31
CA LEU A 136 -1.97 2.80 7.28
C LEU A 136 -3.09 3.70 6.73
N TYR A 137 -3.83 3.23 5.73
CA TYR A 137 -5.00 3.96 5.24
C TYR A 137 -6.07 4.07 6.32
N GLU A 138 -6.40 2.95 6.98
CA GLU A 138 -7.41 2.91 8.04
C GLU A 138 -7.03 3.78 9.24
N GLU A 139 -5.75 3.79 9.64
CA GLU A 139 -5.23 4.66 10.69
C GLU A 139 -5.29 6.14 10.30
N ALA A 140 -4.90 6.49 9.06
CA ALA A 140 -4.98 7.85 8.57
C ALA A 140 -6.44 8.36 8.57
N ILE A 141 -7.38 7.56 8.08
CA ILE A 141 -8.81 7.91 8.09
C ILE A 141 -9.35 8.02 9.52
N ALA A 142 -8.98 7.10 10.41
CA ALA A 142 -9.38 7.15 11.82
C ALA A 142 -8.86 8.42 12.50
N LYS A 143 -7.62 8.83 12.20
CA LYS A 143 -7.03 10.07 12.71
C LYS A 143 -7.79 11.30 12.20
N ILE A 144 -8.10 11.37 10.90
CA ILE A 144 -8.91 12.46 10.33
C ILE A 144 -10.28 12.52 11.01
N ARG A 145 -10.94 11.38 11.19
CA ARG A 145 -12.24 11.31 11.90
C ARG A 145 -12.12 11.75 13.36
N LYS A 146 -11.04 11.43 14.05
CA LYS A 146 -10.84 11.87 15.44
C LYS A 146 -10.62 13.38 15.51
N ASP A 147 -9.79 13.90 14.62
CA ASP A 147 -9.34 15.29 14.66
C ASP A 147 -10.37 16.25 14.04
N ALA A 148 -11.23 15.77 13.13
CA ALA A 148 -12.20 16.56 12.37
C ALA A 148 -13.63 15.95 12.28
N GLY A 149 -13.94 14.83 12.94
CA GLY A 149 -15.19 14.09 12.75
C GLY A 149 -16.49 14.76 13.16
N ILE A 150 -16.42 15.87 13.92
CA ILE A 150 -17.59 16.66 14.30
C ILE A 150 -17.25 18.12 14.01
N VAL A 151 -17.91 18.70 13.01
CA VAL A 151 -17.70 20.09 12.63
C VAL A 151 -18.99 20.86 12.80
N ARG A 152 -18.93 22.00 13.50
CA ARG A 152 -20.03 22.97 13.53
C ARG A 152 -19.90 23.88 12.32
N THR A 153 -20.94 23.95 11.51
CA THR A 153 -21.04 24.92 10.42
C THR A 153 -21.16 26.34 10.97
N PRO A 154 -20.93 27.38 10.14
CA PRO A 154 -21.09 28.77 10.57
C PRO A 154 -22.47 29.12 11.12
N ASP A 155 -23.51 28.37 10.71
CA ASP A 155 -24.89 28.49 11.19
C ASP A 155 -25.23 27.50 12.34
N GLY A 156 -24.23 26.87 12.96
CA GLY A 156 -24.36 26.09 14.19
C GLY A 156 -24.77 24.62 14.03
N ARG A 157 -24.97 24.12 12.81
CA ARG A 157 -25.31 22.70 12.56
C ARG A 157 -24.10 21.81 12.76
N ILE A 158 -24.33 20.61 13.29
CA ILE A 158 -23.30 19.58 13.37
C ILE A 158 -23.31 18.79 12.07
N VAL A 159 -22.16 18.72 11.40
CA VAL A 159 -21.96 17.91 10.20
C VAL A 159 -20.90 16.86 10.47
N THR A 160 -21.24 15.60 10.19
CA THR A 160 -20.32 14.47 10.19
C THR A 160 -19.93 14.16 8.73
N ARG A 161 -18.66 14.37 8.38
CA ARG A 161 -18.14 14.13 7.02
C ARG A 161 -17.85 12.65 6.79
N ASN A 162 -18.18 12.16 5.59
CA ASN A 162 -17.74 10.85 5.14
C ASN A 162 -16.34 10.94 4.52
N TYR A 163 -15.32 10.90 5.38
CA TYR A 163 -13.92 10.96 4.94
C TYR A 163 -13.50 9.76 4.08
N ASP A 164 -14.18 8.60 4.20
CA ASP A 164 -13.90 7.45 3.34
C ASP A 164 -14.23 7.73 1.88
N GLU A 165 -15.29 8.50 1.61
CA GLU A 165 -15.64 8.85 0.23
C GLU A 165 -14.59 9.78 -0.39
N MET A 166 -14.06 10.71 0.42
CA MET A 166 -13.05 11.69 -0.01
C MET A 166 -11.74 11.04 -0.45
N PHE A 167 -11.31 9.98 0.24
CA PHE A 167 -10.06 9.27 -0.05
C PHE A 167 -10.27 7.87 -0.64
N SER A 168 -11.50 7.54 -1.04
CA SER A 168 -11.90 6.21 -1.52
C SER A 168 -11.02 5.68 -2.65
N ASN A 169 -10.60 6.54 -3.57
CA ASN A 169 -9.69 6.22 -4.67
C ASN A 169 -8.32 5.69 -4.19
N MET A 170 -7.87 6.12 -3.01
CA MET A 170 -6.59 5.71 -2.43
C MET A 170 -6.70 4.44 -1.59
N ARG A 171 -7.91 4.01 -1.21
CA ARG A 171 -8.14 2.77 -0.47
C ARG A 171 -7.66 1.53 -1.24
N PRO A 172 -6.78 0.67 -0.69
CA PRO A 172 -6.29 -0.53 -1.38
C PRO A 172 -7.19 -1.76 -1.17
N HIS A 173 -8.38 -1.61 -0.60
CA HIS A 173 -9.20 -2.72 -0.07
C HIS A 173 -9.53 -3.83 -1.07
N ARG A 174 -9.98 -3.49 -2.29
CA ARG A 174 -10.30 -4.51 -3.32
C ARG A 174 -9.07 -5.30 -3.74
N LEU A 175 -7.94 -4.60 -3.89
CA LEU A 175 -6.66 -5.22 -4.23
C LEU A 175 -6.19 -6.17 -3.11
N VAL A 176 -6.31 -5.75 -1.85
CA VAL A 176 -6.01 -6.60 -0.68
C VAL A 176 -6.89 -7.85 -0.69
N MET A 177 -8.21 -7.69 -0.86
CA MET A 177 -9.16 -8.82 -0.93
C MET A 177 -8.82 -9.80 -2.05
N ALA A 178 -8.44 -9.31 -3.23
CA ALA A 178 -8.05 -10.16 -4.35
C ALA A 178 -6.79 -10.99 -4.01
N ALA A 179 -5.79 -10.36 -3.37
CA ALA A 179 -4.58 -11.03 -2.93
C ALA A 179 -4.85 -12.05 -1.81
N GLU A 180 -5.72 -11.71 -0.84
CA GLU A 180 -6.18 -12.62 0.21
C GLU A 180 -6.92 -13.83 -0.37
N ASN A 181 -7.85 -13.62 -1.30
CA ASN A 181 -8.60 -14.71 -1.93
C ASN A 181 -7.68 -15.67 -2.67
N LEU A 182 -6.71 -15.15 -3.44
CA LEU A 182 -5.71 -15.98 -4.12
C LEU A 182 -4.87 -16.76 -3.10
N SER A 183 -4.39 -16.10 -2.06
CA SER A 183 -3.54 -16.72 -1.02
C SER A 183 -4.30 -17.80 -0.26
N ASN A 184 -5.53 -17.53 0.18
CA ASN A 184 -6.38 -18.50 0.87
C ASN A 184 -6.64 -19.75 0.01
N ASN A 185 -6.89 -19.57 -1.29
CA ASN A 185 -7.06 -20.68 -2.22
C ASN A 185 -5.76 -21.45 -2.45
N LEU A 186 -4.60 -20.78 -2.48
CA LEU A 186 -3.30 -21.45 -2.61
C LEU A 186 -2.93 -22.23 -1.33
N TYR A 187 -3.29 -21.71 -0.16
CA TYR A 187 -2.97 -22.31 1.14
C TYR A 187 -4.02 -23.31 1.64
N GLU A 188 -5.12 -23.47 0.91
CA GLU A 188 -6.18 -24.41 1.28
C GLU A 188 -5.61 -25.84 1.41
N GLY A 189 -5.71 -26.42 2.61
CA GLY A 189 -5.19 -27.75 2.90
C GLY A 189 -3.68 -27.83 3.15
N MET A 190 -2.95 -26.71 3.17
CA MET A 190 -1.52 -26.71 3.53
C MET A 190 -1.32 -26.82 5.05
N ALA A 191 -0.59 -27.85 5.49
CA ALA A 191 -0.19 -28.02 6.89
C ALA A 191 1.06 -27.18 7.24
N CYS A 192 1.04 -25.88 6.93
CA CYS A 192 2.16 -24.96 7.16
C CYS A 192 1.68 -23.65 7.80
N ASP A 193 2.19 -23.31 8.98
CA ASP A 193 1.96 -22.00 9.60
C ASP A 193 3.03 -21.00 9.13
N LEU A 194 2.64 -20.09 8.24
CA LEU A 194 3.49 -18.99 7.77
C LEU A 194 3.60 -17.84 8.80
N ASN A 195 2.73 -17.84 9.82
CA ASN A 195 2.63 -16.78 10.83
C ASN A 195 3.44 -17.11 12.11
N THR A 196 4.63 -17.65 11.91
CA THR A 196 5.58 -17.98 12.98
C THR A 196 6.03 -16.75 13.78
N LYS A 197 6.64 -16.97 14.96
CA LYS A 197 7.24 -15.89 15.76
C LYS A 197 8.30 -15.11 14.97
N GLU A 198 9.09 -15.81 14.13
CA GLU A 198 10.15 -15.19 13.34
C GLU A 198 9.58 -14.33 12.22
N SER A 199 8.63 -14.85 11.44
CA SER A 199 7.99 -14.09 10.36
C SER A 199 7.27 -12.87 10.91
N LYS A 200 6.53 -12.99 12.03
CA LYS A 200 5.91 -11.85 12.74
C LYS A 200 6.92 -10.78 13.15
N ARG A 201 8.10 -11.18 13.63
CA ARG A 201 9.14 -10.24 14.07
C ARG A 201 9.72 -9.45 12.89
N ILE A 202 10.09 -10.14 11.82
CA ILE A 202 10.68 -9.50 10.62
C ILE A 202 9.63 -8.61 9.96
N TRP A 203 8.40 -9.11 9.84
CA TRP A 203 7.25 -8.34 9.40
C TRP A 203 7.07 -7.03 10.17
N ARG A 204 7.00 -7.08 11.51
CA ARG A 204 6.83 -5.88 12.34
C ARG A 204 7.97 -4.87 12.16
N ALA A 205 9.20 -5.35 11.97
CA ALA A 205 10.33 -4.47 11.71
C ALA A 205 10.19 -3.76 10.35
N MET A 206 9.79 -4.50 9.31
CA MET A 206 9.53 -3.94 7.99
C MET A 206 8.35 -2.96 8.00
N ALA A 207 7.24 -3.32 8.65
CA ALA A 207 6.05 -2.47 8.79
C ALA A 207 6.37 -1.14 9.48
N ARG A 208 7.14 -1.16 10.58
CA ARG A 208 7.60 0.06 11.25
C ARG A 208 8.43 0.96 10.33
N ARG A 209 9.32 0.40 9.51
CA ARG A 209 10.12 1.21 8.58
C ARG A 209 9.26 1.88 7.50
N PHE A 210 8.18 1.22 7.07
CA PHE A 210 7.16 1.81 6.20
C PHE A 210 6.36 2.92 6.93
N GLU A 211 5.90 2.66 8.15
CA GLU A 211 5.17 3.61 9.01
C GLU A 211 6.00 4.87 9.34
N ASP A 212 7.27 4.68 9.68
CA ASP A 212 8.23 5.75 10.03
C ASP A 212 8.70 6.55 8.80
N GLY A 213 8.30 6.14 7.60
CA GLY A 213 8.67 6.78 6.34
C GLY A 213 10.17 6.71 6.03
N VAL A 214 10.86 5.66 6.50
CA VAL A 214 12.30 5.45 6.26
C VAL A 214 12.57 5.39 4.76
N TYR A 215 11.78 4.59 4.04
CA TYR A 215 11.90 4.48 2.58
C TYR A 215 11.47 5.78 1.90
N ILE A 216 10.35 6.37 2.30
CA ILE A 216 9.83 7.66 1.79
C ILE A 216 10.93 8.73 1.71
N LYS A 217 11.65 8.96 2.82
CA LYS A 217 12.69 10.00 2.90
C LYS A 217 13.86 9.72 1.97
N ALA A 218 14.28 8.45 1.86
CA ALA A 218 15.35 8.05 0.95
C ALA A 218 14.94 8.23 -0.52
N CYS A 219 13.72 7.83 -0.86
CA CYS A 219 13.20 7.80 -2.23
C CYS A 219 12.83 9.19 -2.76
N LEU A 220 12.33 10.09 -1.91
CA LEU A 220 12.06 11.48 -2.31
C LEU A 220 13.34 12.16 -2.82
N LYS A 221 14.49 11.86 -2.21
CA LYS A 221 15.78 12.42 -2.63
C LYS A 221 16.14 11.98 -4.06
N GLU A 222 15.94 10.72 -4.39
CA GLU A 222 16.22 10.17 -5.72
C GLU A 222 15.19 10.66 -6.75
N ALA A 223 13.90 10.64 -6.43
CA ALA A 223 12.85 11.15 -7.32
C ALA A 223 13.04 12.65 -7.67
N PHE A 224 13.49 13.48 -6.71
CA PHE A 224 13.84 14.87 -6.99
C PHE A 224 15.11 15.06 -7.82
N LYS A 225 16.02 14.07 -7.89
CA LYS A 225 17.13 14.14 -8.85
C LYS A 225 16.63 13.91 -10.27
N GLU A 226 15.70 12.98 -10.45
CA GLU A 226 15.17 12.62 -11.78
C GLU A 226 14.13 13.61 -12.31
N CYS A 227 13.39 14.25 -11.40
CA CYS A 227 12.38 15.26 -11.71
C CYS A 227 12.54 16.50 -10.79
N PRO A 228 13.62 17.28 -10.95
CA PRO A 228 13.95 18.42 -10.08
C PRO A 228 12.91 19.55 -10.11
N GLU A 229 12.10 19.64 -11.17
CA GLU A 229 11.00 20.59 -11.30
C GLU A 229 9.98 20.48 -10.13
N PHE A 230 9.76 19.28 -9.59
CA PHE A 230 8.84 19.05 -8.47
C PHE A 230 9.41 19.41 -7.10
N LYS A 231 10.72 19.70 -7.00
CA LYS A 231 11.37 20.10 -5.75
C LYS A 231 10.80 21.42 -5.19
N ASN A 232 10.29 22.28 -6.07
CA ASN A 232 9.69 23.56 -5.72
C ASN A 232 8.16 23.53 -5.62
N GLU A 233 7.51 22.52 -6.21
CA GLU A 233 6.05 22.33 -6.14
C GLU A 233 5.63 21.58 -4.87
N ILE A 234 6.47 20.67 -4.37
CA ILE A 234 6.36 20.10 -3.02
C ILE A 234 7.00 21.07 -2.01
N LYS A 235 6.69 22.36 -2.11
CA LYS A 235 6.77 23.22 -0.92
C LYS A 235 5.64 22.76 -0.02
N VAL A 236 5.98 21.89 0.94
CA VAL A 236 5.25 21.85 2.21
C VAL A 236 5.14 23.31 2.62
N LYS A 237 3.96 23.92 2.44
CA LYS A 237 3.64 25.16 3.14
C LYS A 237 3.68 24.78 4.62
N THR A 238 4.87 24.89 5.22
CA THR A 238 5.02 25.16 6.62
C THR A 238 4.25 26.45 6.81
N LEU A 239 3.11 26.34 7.49
CA LEU A 239 2.47 27.50 8.08
C LEU A 239 3.58 28.14 8.93
N LYS A 240 3.98 29.35 8.54
CA LYS A 240 4.82 30.18 9.39
C LYS A 240 4.05 30.35 10.71
N GLU A 241 4.75 30.11 11.81
CA GLU A 241 4.34 30.41 13.18
C GLU A 241 3.85 31.86 13.31
#